data_AF-A0A920A836-F1
#
_entry.id   AF-A0A920A836-F1
#
_cell.length_a   1.000
_cell.length_b   1.000
_cell.length_c   1.000
_cell.angle_alpha   90.00
_cell.angle_beta   90.00
_cell.angle_gamma   90.00
#
_symmetry.space_group_name_H-M   'P 1'
#
loop_
_entity.id
_entity.type
_entity.pdbx_description
1 polymer ?
#
loop_
_entity_poly.entity_id
_entity_poly.type
_entity_poly.pdbx_seq_one_letter_code
_entity_poly.pdbx_strand_id
1 'polypeptide(L)' 'MAEKFKVSKVVAFDLDGTLIDSAPDITEALNYVLKLKGLKEY' A
#
# COMPACT_ATOMS: atom_id res chain seq x y z
N MET A 1 -27.87 23.19 5.00
CA MET A 1 -27.88 23.04 3.52
C MET A 1 -26.51 22.50 3.14
N ALA A 2 -26.45 21.28 2.59
CA ALA A 2 -25.21 20.54 2.41
C ALA A 2 -24.24 21.25 1.45
N GLU A 3 -22.97 21.32 1.85
CA GLU A 3 -21.89 21.84 1.02
C GLU A 3 -21.72 20.92 -0.21
N LYS A 4 -21.83 21.49 -1.42
CA LYS A 4 -21.67 20.73 -2.66
C LYS A 4 -20.19 20.42 -2.86
N PHE A 5 -19.84 19.14 -2.97
CA PHE A 5 -18.51 18.71 -3.36
C PHE A 5 -18.13 19.32 -4.72
N LYS A 6 -16.96 19.96 -4.78
CA LYS A 6 -16.40 20.51 -6.02
C LYS A 6 -15.97 19.33 -6.91
N VAL A 7 -16.57 19.24 -8.10
CA VAL A 7 -16.22 18.20 -9.08
C VAL A 7 -14.78 18.42 -9.55
N SER A 8 -13.91 17.43 -9.31
CA SER A 8 -12.57 17.37 -9.89
C SER A 8 -12.63 16.72 -11.28
N LYS A 9 -11.81 17.20 -12.21
CA LYS A 9 -11.63 16.57 -13.53
C LYS A 9 -10.65 15.39 -13.50
N VAL A 10 -9.98 15.20 -12.36
CA VAL A 10 -8.95 14.17 -12.17
C VAL A 10 -9.28 13.36 -10.93
N VAL A 11 -9.16 12.04 -11.06
CA VAL A 11 -9.20 11.09 -9.95
C VAL A 11 -7.82 10.46 -9.86
N ALA A 12 -7.14 10.67 -8.73
CA ALA A 12 -5.88 10.00 -8.43
C ALA A 12 -6.17 8.86 -7.46
N PHE A 13 -5.60 7.69 -7.73
CA PHE A 13 -5.69 6.53 -6.88
C PHE A 13 -4.33 6.30 -6.24
N ASP A 14 -4.36 5.92 -4.97
CA ASP A 14 -3.19 5.35 -4.32
C ASP A 14 -2.84 4.00 -4.97
N LEU A 15 -1.59 3.57 -4.83
CA LEU A 15 -1.13 2.31 -5.42
C LEU A 15 -1.40 1.14 -4.46
N ASP A 16 -0.76 1.18 -3.29
CA ASP A 16 -0.73 0.08 -2.34
C ASP A 16 -2.05 -0.08 -1.60
N GLY A 17 -2.61 -1.27 -1.64
CA GLY A 17 -3.91 -1.57 -1.04
C GLY A 17 -5.11 -0.89 -1.72
N THR A 18 -4.90 -0.16 -2.81
CA THR A 18 -5.96 0.47 -3.61
C THR A 18 -5.99 -0.08 -5.03
N LEU A 19 -4.90 0.07 -5.79
CA LEU A 19 -4.79 -0.48 -7.14
C LEU A 19 -4.12 -1.85 -7.16
N ILE A 20 -3.23 -2.12 -6.20
CA ILE A 20 -2.49 -3.38 -6.09
C ILE A 20 -2.60 -3.90 -4.65
N ASP A 21 -2.85 -5.20 -4.50
CA ASP A 21 -2.67 -5.88 -3.21
C ASP A 21 -1.18 -6.18 -3.00
N SER A 22 -0.44 -5.15 -2.57
CA SER A 22 1.01 -5.23 -2.39
C SER A 22 1.43 -5.79 -1.03
N ALA A 23 0.48 -6.15 -0.15
CA ALA A 23 0.79 -6.70 1.16
C ALA A 23 1.65 -7.98 1.09
N PRO A 24 1.38 -8.96 0.20
CA PRO A 24 2.22 -10.15 0.07
C PRO A 24 3.64 -9.81 -0.39
N ASP A 25 3.79 -8.95 -1.40
CA ASP A 25 5.08 -8.60 -2.00
C ASP A 25 5.98 -7.86 -1.00
N ILE A 26 5.41 -6.88 -0.29
CA ILE A 26 6.13 -6.12 0.74
C ILE A 26 6.54 -7.04 1.90
N THR A 27 5.66 -7.97 2.28
CA THR A 27 5.94 -8.96 3.35
C THR A 27 7.09 -9.87 2.94
N GLU A 28 7.09 -10.40 1.71
CA GLU A 28 8.16 -11.25 1.20
C GLU A 28 9.50 -10.51 1.17
N ALA A 29 9.52 -9.27 0.65
CA ALA A 29 10.72 -8.45 0.60
C ALA A 29 11.27 -8.13 2.01
N LEU A 30 10.40 -7.85 2.97
CA LEU A 30 10.79 -7.64 4.36
C LEU A 30 11.39 -8.90 4.97
N ASN A 31 10.72 -10.04 4.81
CA ASN A 31 11.17 -11.33 5.34
C ASN A 31 12.52 -11.74 4.76
N TYR A 32 12.74 -11.50 3.46
CA TYR A 32 14.05 -11.71 2.83
C TYR A 32 15.18 -10.98 3.59
N VAL A 33 14.98 -9.71 3.95
CA VAL A 33 15.99 -8.93 4.67
C VAL A 33 16.09 -9.35 6.14
N LEU A 34 14.97 -9.64 6.81
CA LEU A 34 14.96 -10.11 8.21
C LEU A 34 15.76 -11.41 8.35
N LYS A 35 15.56 -12.34 7.41
CA LYS A 35 16.31 -13.59 7.33
C LYS A 35 17.82 -13.36 7.23
N LEU A 36 18.26 -12.46 6.34
CA LEU A 36 19.67 -12.12 6.18
C LEU A 36 20.29 -11.53 7.46
N LYS A 37 19.46 -10.86 8.28
CA LYS A 37 19.88 -10.27 9.55
C LYS A 37 19.75 -11.23 10.75
N GLY A 38 19.30 -12.46 10.54
CA GLY A 38 19.06 -13.43 11.63
C GLY A 38 17.91 -13.01 12.57
N LEU A 39 16.96 -12.22 12.07
CA LEU A 39 15.78 -11.77 12.80
C LEU A 39 14.56 -12.63 12.45
N LYS A 40 13.54 -12.61 13.30
CA LYS A 40 12.30 -13.37 13.09
C LYS A 40 11.50 -12.82 11.89
N GLU A 41 11.08 -13.70 10.99
CA GLU A 41 10.19 -13.45 9.84
C GLU A 41 8.70 -13.59 10.23
N TYR A 42 7.79 -13.10 9.37
CA TYR A 42 6.34 -13.04 9.59
C TYR A 42 5.53 -13.81 8.55
#